data_AF-A0A176J1B4-F1
#
_entry.id   AF-A0A176J1B4-F1
#
_cell.length_a   1.000
_cell.length_b   1.000
_cell.length_c   1.000
_cell.angle_alpha   90.00
_cell.angle_beta   90.00
_cell.angle_gamma   90.00
#
_symmetry.space_group_name_H-M   'P 1'
#
loop_
_entity.id
_entity.type
_entity.pdbx_description
1 polymer ?
#
loop_
_entity_poly.entity_id
_entity_poly.type
_entity_poly.pdbx_seq_one_letter_code
_entity_poly.pdbx_strand_id
1 'polypeptide(L)'
;MAYILGFFYADGFIASAQQTVSFAQKDKTILEQIKKEMQSDQVLYQNKQTGVFMLNLNSKIMKDGLIQLFGISSKKSVEATFPKVPEKYLNHFIRGNFYGNGKTNYKGYFAR
;
A
#
# COMPACT_ATOMS: atom_id res chain seq x y z
N MET A 1 6.22 9.47 -4.67
CA MET A 1 4.94 8.92 -5.18
C MET A 1 5.01 7.45 -5.64
N ALA A 2 5.88 7.06 -6.59
CA ALA A 2 5.96 5.66 -7.07
C ALA A 2 6.23 4.62 -5.97
N TYR A 3 6.99 4.99 -4.94
CA TYR A 3 7.19 4.19 -3.72
C TYR A 3 5.88 3.89 -2.97
N ILE A 4 5.05 4.92 -2.73
CA ILE A 4 3.77 4.78 -2.02
C ILE A 4 2.81 3.92 -2.84
N LEU A 5 2.82 4.06 -4.18
CA LEU A 5 2.02 3.21 -5.07
C LEU A 5 2.46 1.75 -5.01
N GLY A 6 3.78 1.48 -5.01
CA GLY A 6 4.30 0.13 -4.82
C GLY A 6 3.93 -0.46 -3.46
N PHE A 7 4.10 0.32 -2.39
CA PHE A 7 3.71 -0.06 -1.04
C PHE A 7 2.21 -0.35 -0.95
N PHE A 8 1.41 0.49 -1.62
CA PHE A 8 -0.01 0.28 -1.74
C PHE A 8 -0.29 -1.06 -2.42
N TYR A 9 0.33 -1.37 -3.56
CA TYR A 9 0.12 -2.65 -4.26
C TYR A 9 0.34 -3.89 -3.36
N ALA A 10 1.30 -3.83 -2.44
CA ALA A 10 1.53 -4.90 -1.47
C ALA A 10 0.46 -4.97 -0.37
N ASP A 11 0.33 -3.91 0.45
CA ASP A 11 -0.39 -3.95 1.74
C ASP A 11 -1.55 -2.94 1.84
N GLY A 12 -1.91 -2.31 0.72
CA GLY A 12 -2.95 -1.31 0.64
C GLY A 12 -4.34 -1.87 0.36
N PHE A 13 -5.36 -1.29 0.95
CA PHE A 13 -6.76 -1.66 0.81
C PHE A 13 -7.61 -0.48 0.31
N ILE A 14 -8.58 -0.74 -0.58
CA ILE A 14 -9.60 0.25 -0.97
C ILE A 14 -10.93 -0.19 -0.41
N ALA A 15 -11.57 0.66 0.38
CA ALA A 15 -12.93 0.42 0.83
C ALA A 15 -13.90 0.51 -0.37
N SER A 16 -14.74 -0.51 -0.55
CA SER A 16 -15.74 -0.53 -1.64
C SER A 16 -16.78 0.58 -1.43
N ALA A 17 -17.38 0.62 -0.23
CA ALA A 17 -18.45 1.54 0.14
C ALA A 17 -17.96 2.96 0.48
N GLN A 18 -16.72 3.12 0.94
CA GLN A 18 -16.18 4.40 1.40
C GLN A 18 -15.13 4.95 0.43
N GLN A 19 -14.94 6.27 0.42
CA GLN A 19 -13.93 6.94 -0.40
C GLN A 19 -12.56 6.93 0.30
N THR A 20 -12.18 5.75 0.79
CA THR A 20 -11.07 5.56 1.72
C THR A 20 -10.05 4.60 1.16
N VAL A 21 -8.80 5.04 1.19
CA VAL A 21 -7.61 4.25 0.89
C VAL A 21 -6.92 3.97 2.22
N SER A 22 -6.80 2.70 2.57
CA SER A 22 -6.26 2.26 3.85
C SER A 22 -4.91 1.58 3.64
N PHE A 23 -3.97 1.85 4.54
CA PHE A 23 -2.71 1.14 4.65
C PHE A 23 -2.66 0.44 6.00
N ALA A 24 -2.30 -0.84 6.03
CA ALA A 24 -2.20 -1.61 7.27
C ALA A 24 -0.75 -2.12 7.41
N GLN A 25 -0.10 -1.83 8.54
CA GLN A 25 1.28 -2.29 8.80
C GLN A 25 1.55 -2.43 10.30
N LYS A 26 2.41 -3.38 10.70
CA LYS A 26 2.86 -3.53 12.09
C LYS A 26 3.88 -2.47 12.50
N ASP A 27 4.73 -2.04 11.57
CA ASP A 27 5.65 -0.94 11.79
C ASP A 27 4.97 0.40 11.58
N LYS A 28 4.78 1.13 12.68
CA LYS A 28 4.17 2.47 12.70
C LYS A 28 5.01 3.50 11.93
N THR A 29 6.33 3.35 11.91
CA THR A 29 7.27 4.31 11.31
C THR A 29 7.02 4.48 9.83
N ILE A 30 6.74 3.36 9.14
CA ILE A 30 6.42 3.36 7.71
C ILE A 30 5.14 4.15 7.44
N LEU A 31 4.10 3.93 8.27
CA LEU A 31 2.84 4.66 8.13
C LEU A 31 2.99 6.15 8.45
N GLU A 32 3.87 6.53 9.39
CA GLU A 32 4.19 7.93 9.67
C GLU A 32 4.91 8.61 8.51
N GLN A 33 5.84 7.91 7.85
CA GLN A 33 6.49 8.41 6.63
C GLN A 33 5.47 8.61 5.50
N ILE A 34 4.59 7.62 5.26
CA ILE A 34 3.52 7.75 4.26
C ILE A 34 2.60 8.92 4.62
N LYS A 35 2.20 9.05 5.88
CA LYS A 35 1.37 10.17 6.37
C LYS A 35 2.03 11.53 6.06
N LYS A 36 3.33 11.65 6.32
CA LYS A 36 4.13 12.87 6.06
C LYS A 36 4.21 13.18 4.57
N GLU A 37 4.52 12.19 3.74
CA GLU A 37 4.61 12.34 2.27
C GLU A 37 3.26 12.70 1.65
N MET A 38 2.17 12.16 2.20
CA MET A 38 0.80 12.46 1.75
C MET A 38 0.24 13.74 2.37
N GLN A 39 1.02 14.45 3.20
CA GLN A 39 0.63 15.68 3.90
C GLN A 39 -0.74 15.54 4.59
N SER A 40 -0.97 14.39 5.21
CA SER A 40 -2.25 14.06 5.82
C SER A 40 -2.18 14.20 7.32
N ASP A 41 -3.23 14.75 7.94
CA ASP A 41 -3.34 14.86 9.40
C ASP A 41 -4.02 13.66 10.05
N GLN A 42 -4.38 12.64 9.26
CA GLN A 42 -5.15 11.47 9.71
C GLN A 42 -4.47 10.72 10.87
N VAL A 43 -5.29 10.26 11.82
CA VAL A 43 -4.81 9.54 13.00
C VAL A 43 -4.49 8.09 12.64
N LEU A 44 -3.37 7.59 13.17
CA LEU A 44 -3.01 6.17 13.06
C LEU A 44 -3.81 5.38 14.10
N TYR A 45 -4.64 4.45 13.62
CA TYR A 45 -5.39 3.55 14.47
C TYR A 45 -4.59 2.28 14.73
N GLN A 46 -4.52 1.80 15.98
CA GLN A 46 -3.93 0.50 16.29
C GLN A 46 -5.02 -0.51 16.63
N ASN A 47 -5.03 -1.64 15.93
CA ASN A 47 -5.85 -2.78 16.32
C ASN A 47 -5.20 -3.44 17.54
N LYS A 48 -5.86 -3.35 18.70
CA LYS A 48 -5.38 -3.89 19.98
C LYS A 48 -5.21 -5.41 19.99
N GLN A 49 -5.95 -6.14 19.14
CA GLN A 49 -5.89 -7.61 19.09
C GLN A 49 -4.75 -8.11 18.21
N THR A 50 -4.52 -7.46 17.06
CA THR A 50 -3.51 -7.91 16.08
C THR A 50 -2.19 -7.14 16.17
N GLY A 51 -2.18 -6.02 16.89
CA GLY A 51 -1.05 -5.09 16.97
C GLY A 51 -0.80 -4.30 15.68
N VAL A 52 -1.64 -4.45 14.66
CA VAL A 52 -1.49 -3.80 13.36
C VAL A 52 -1.96 -2.35 13.43
N PHE A 53 -1.15 -1.44 12.92
CA PHE A 53 -1.51 -0.04 12.72
C PHE A 53 -2.19 0.15 11.37
N MET A 54 -3.15 1.06 11.31
CA MET A 54 -3.93 1.39 10.13
C MET A 54 -3.94 2.90 9.91
N LEU A 55 -3.60 3.31 8.69
CA LEU A 55 -3.72 4.68 8.21
C LEU A 55 -4.85 4.74 7.18
N ASN A 56 -5.93 5.46 7.50
CA ASN A 56 -7.06 5.64 6.61
C ASN A 56 -7.01 7.03 5.97
N LEU A 57 -6.81 7.07 4.66
CA LEU A 57 -6.81 8.30 3.86
C LEU A 57 -8.15 8.42 3.13
N ASN A 58 -8.98 9.36 3.57
CA ASN A 58 -10.28 9.65 2.96
C ASN A 58 -10.10 10.61 1.78
N SER A 59 -9.73 10.09 0.61
CA SER A 59 -9.55 10.88 -0.59
C SER A 59 -10.22 10.20 -1.79
N LYS A 60 -11.31 10.82 -2.26
CA LYS A 60 -11.99 10.43 -3.50
C LYS A 60 -11.04 10.50 -4.70
N ILE A 61 -10.24 11.56 -4.79
CA ILE A 61 -9.26 11.75 -5.88
C ILE A 61 -8.25 10.59 -5.91
N MET A 62 -7.76 10.18 -4.75
CA MET A 62 -6.82 9.06 -4.66
C MET A 62 -7.48 7.75 -5.05
N LYS A 63 -8.70 7.47 -4.57
CA LYS A 63 -9.44 6.26 -4.92
C LYS A 63 -9.74 6.21 -6.42
N ASP A 64 -10.29 7.28 -6.98
CA ASP A 64 -10.63 7.37 -8.39
C ASP A 64 -9.37 7.26 -9.27
N GLY A 65 -8.27 7.91 -8.89
CA GLY A 65 -6.99 7.78 -9.58
C GLY A 65 -6.44 6.35 -9.55
N LEU A 66 -6.55 5.65 -8.42
CA LEU A 66 -6.13 4.25 -8.30
C LEU A 66 -6.98 3.30 -9.15
N ILE A 67 -8.29 3.54 -9.22
CA ILE A 67 -9.21 2.75 -10.05
C ILE A 67 -8.97 3.04 -11.54
N GLN A 68 -8.93 4.31 -11.94
CA GLN A 68 -8.87 4.70 -13.35
C GLN A 68 -7.50 4.46 -13.98
N LEU A 69 -6.41 4.76 -13.27
CA LEU A 69 -5.05 4.67 -13.83
C LEU A 69 -4.46 3.27 -13.71
N PHE A 70 -4.82 2.54 -12.65
CA PHE A 70 -4.17 1.28 -12.30
C PHE A 70 -5.15 0.09 -12.23
N GLY A 71 -6.44 0.31 -12.47
CA GLY A 71 -7.45 -0.75 -12.46
C GLY A 71 -7.64 -1.41 -11.09
N ILE A 72 -7.23 -0.74 -10.01
CA ILE A 72 -7.26 -1.33 -8.66
C ILE A 72 -8.68 -1.27 -8.11
N SER A 73 -9.35 -2.41 -8.00
CA SER A 73 -10.65 -2.53 -7.34
C SER A 73 -10.51 -2.88 -5.85
N SER A 74 -11.61 -2.79 -5.10
CA SER A 74 -11.67 -3.24 -3.71
C SER A 74 -11.43 -4.75 -3.53
N LYS A 75 -11.48 -5.54 -4.62
CA LYS A 75 -11.16 -6.97 -4.66
C LYS A 75 -9.71 -7.19 -5.12
N LYS A 76 -8.80 -6.40 -4.55
CA LYS A 76 -7.41 -6.25 -4.98
C LYS A 76 -6.64 -7.56 -5.23
N SER A 77 -6.97 -8.63 -4.49
CA SER A 77 -6.33 -9.94 -4.63
C SER A 77 -6.66 -10.68 -5.93
N VAL A 78 -7.72 -10.31 -6.66
CA VAL A 78 -8.21 -11.08 -7.82
C VAL A 78 -7.99 -10.34 -9.15
N GLU A 79 -7.97 -9.01 -9.15
CA GLU A 79 -8.06 -8.21 -10.40
C GLU A 79 -6.91 -7.21 -10.60
N ALA A 80 -5.95 -7.11 -9.67
CA ALA A 80 -4.88 -6.13 -9.76
C ALA A 80 -3.97 -6.41 -10.97
N THR A 81 -4.10 -5.59 -12.02
CA THR A 81 -3.24 -5.65 -13.20
C THR A 81 -1.92 -4.95 -12.89
N PHE A 82 -0.81 -5.47 -13.40
CA PHE A 82 0.49 -4.82 -13.21
C PHE A 82 0.48 -3.45 -13.92
N PRO A 83 0.76 -2.35 -13.23
CA PRO A 83 0.68 -1.03 -13.83
C PRO A 83 1.83 -0.81 -14.81
N LYS A 84 1.59 -0.09 -15.91
CA LYS A 84 2.68 0.37 -16.80
C LYS A 84 3.48 1.47 -16.10
N VAL A 85 4.44 1.07 -15.28
CA VAL A 85 5.38 1.98 -14.60
C VAL A 85 6.55 2.29 -15.53
N PRO A 86 6.85 3.57 -15.83
CA PRO A 86 8.05 3.92 -16.59
C PRO A 86 9.30 3.40 -15.90
N GLU A 87 10.30 2.96 -16.68
CA GLU A 87 11.52 2.30 -16.17
C GLU A 87 12.24 3.12 -15.09
N LYS A 88 12.29 4.45 -15.26
CA LYS A 88 12.84 5.41 -14.28
C LYS A 88 12.18 5.36 -12.90
N TYR A 89 10.92 4.93 -12.80
CA TYR A 89 10.17 4.83 -11.55
C TYR A 89 9.96 3.39 -11.08
N LEU A 90 10.27 2.40 -11.92
CA LEU A 90 10.10 0.99 -11.63
C LEU A 90 10.90 0.59 -10.38
N ASN A 91 12.12 1.08 -10.23
CA ASN A 91 12.94 0.84 -9.05
C ASN A 91 12.29 1.35 -7.75
N HIS A 92 11.63 2.52 -7.80
CA HIS A 92 10.91 3.06 -6.64
C HIS A 92 9.65 2.25 -6.33
N PHE A 93 8.92 1.83 -7.37
CA PHE A 93 7.74 0.98 -7.23
C PHE A 93 8.09 -0.39 -6.62
N ILE A 94 9.13 -1.05 -7.12
CA ILE A 94 9.61 -2.34 -6.60
C ILE A 94 10.04 -2.22 -5.14
N ARG A 95 10.81 -1.17 -4.80
CA ARG A 95 11.19 -0.91 -3.40
C ARG A 95 9.95 -0.78 -2.52
N GLY A 96 8.98 0.04 -2.92
CA GLY A 96 7.73 0.20 -2.18
C GLY A 96 6.99 -1.13 -1.97
N ASN A 97 6.87 -1.92 -3.04
CA ASN A 97 6.20 -3.23 -2.98
C ASN A 97 6.91 -4.20 -2.04
N PHE A 98 8.25 -4.22 -2.04
CA PHE A 98 9.04 -5.04 -1.10
C PHE A 98 8.84 -4.62 0.36
N TYR A 99 8.84 -3.31 0.64
CA TYR A 99 8.64 -2.78 2.00
C TYR A 99 7.21 -2.98 2.52
N GLY A 100 6.21 -2.99 1.64
CA GLY A 100 4.84 -3.36 2.01
C GLY A 100 4.75 -4.85 2.32
N ASN A 101 5.20 -5.70 1.40
CA ASN A 101 5.04 -7.15 1.52
C ASN A 101 6.10 -7.81 2.42
N GLY A 102 6.51 -7.17 3.52
CA GLY A 102 7.67 -7.44 4.38
C GLY A 102 7.84 -8.85 4.98
N LYS A 103 7.18 -9.88 4.44
CA LYS A 103 7.55 -11.28 4.57
C LYS A 103 8.71 -11.62 3.63
N THR A 104 9.94 -11.29 4.03
CA THR A 104 11.05 -12.20 3.73
C THR A 104 10.86 -13.42 4.62
N ASN A 105 10.17 -14.45 4.13
CA ASN A 105 10.32 -15.78 4.72
C ASN A 105 11.81 -16.12 4.58
N TYR A 106 12.58 -16.02 5.66
CA TYR A 106 13.87 -16.71 5.80
C TYR A 106 13.59 -18.23 5.91
N LYS A 107 12.95 -18.81 4.90
CA LYS A 107 13.12 -20.22 4.59
C LYS A 107 14.01 -20.21 3.38
N GLY A 108 15.32 -20.33 3.63
CA GLY A 108 16.31 -20.44 2.58
C GLY A 108 15.83 -21.45 1.55
N TYR A 109 15.66 -21.00 0.31
CA TYR A 109 15.47 -21.90 -0.80
C TYR A 109 16.81 -22.60 -1.00
N PHE A 110 16.98 -23.77 -0.39
CA PHE A 110 17.94 -24.75 -0.87
C PHE A 110 17.40 -25.21 -2.23
N ALA A 111 17.93 -24.62 -3.30
CA ALA A 111 17.89 -25.24 -4.61
C ALA A 111 18.74 -26.52 -4.50
N ARG A 112 18.11 -27.67 -4.73
CA ARG A 112 18.78 -28.96 -4.85
C ARG A 112 19.03 -29.24 -6.31
#